data_AF-A0ABC9AQT0-F1
#
_entry.id   AF-A0ABC9AQT0-F1
#
_cell.length_a   1.000
_cell.length_b   1.000
_cell.length_c   1.000
_cell.angle_alpha   90.00
_cell.angle_beta   90.00
_cell.angle_gamma   90.00
#
_symmetry.space_group_name_H-M   'P 1'
#
loop_
_entity.id
_entity.type
_entity.pdbx_description
1 polymer ?
#
loop_
_entity_poly.entity_id
_entity_poly.type
_entity_poly.pdbx_seq_one_letter_code
_entity_poly.pdbx_strand_id
1 'polypeptide(L)'
;MLTVKASVLLLLVFTIISLDPVNAGCWPPGCNNRCKVARKNYILDVCHPYILISNLPRVFPTKDHLCCVEVRTLQTNAKGGMQCVVDMLTEIDHYRYDATAMLNLGTYCTQLPSAAHHEVLV
;
A
#
# COMPACT_ATOMS: atom_id res chain seq x y z
N MET A 1 15.17 -0.23 -62.85
CA MET A 1 14.17 -0.83 -61.94
C MET A 1 14.83 -1.10 -60.61
N LEU A 2 14.21 -0.51 -59.58
CA LEU A 2 14.40 -0.53 -58.13
C LEU A 2 15.62 -1.27 -57.52
N THR A 3 16.52 -0.45 -56.99
CA THR A 3 17.41 -0.69 -55.85
C THR A 3 16.61 -0.96 -54.57
N VAL A 4 16.36 -2.23 -54.25
CA VAL A 4 15.71 -2.63 -52.98
C VAL A 4 16.78 -3.18 -52.01
N LYS A 5 17.67 -2.31 -51.53
CA LYS A 5 18.69 -2.74 -50.54
C LYS A 5 19.25 -1.57 -49.71
N ALA A 6 18.39 -0.65 -49.30
CA ALA A 6 18.81 0.45 -48.41
C ALA A 6 17.64 1.02 -47.58
N SER A 7 16.69 0.18 -47.15
CA SER A 7 15.50 0.69 -46.43
C SER A 7 15.15 -0.05 -45.14
N VAL A 8 15.91 -1.06 -44.75
CA VAL A 8 15.65 -1.80 -43.49
C VAL A 8 16.49 -1.26 -42.31
N LEU A 9 17.49 -0.40 -42.59
CA LEU A 9 18.35 0.17 -41.54
C LEU A 9 17.80 1.46 -40.90
N LEU A 10 16.55 1.84 -41.20
CA LEU A 10 15.91 3.05 -40.67
C LEU A 10 14.71 2.75 -39.74
N LEU A 11 14.71 1.58 -39.09
CA LEU A 11 13.80 1.25 -37.98
C LEU A 11 14.55 1.22 -36.64
N LEU A 12 15.58 2.06 -36.50
CA LEU A 12 16.39 2.21 -35.29
C LEU A 12 15.97 3.41 -34.42
N VAL A 13 14.82 4.02 -34.72
CA VAL A 13 14.33 5.20 -33.99
C VAL A 13 12.83 5.03 -33.80
N PHE A 14 12.39 4.37 -32.73
CA PHE A 14 11.09 4.54 -32.03
C PHE A 14 10.85 3.40 -31.00
N THR A 15 11.85 3.06 -30.19
CA THR A 15 11.64 2.32 -28.94
C THR A 15 12.19 3.12 -27.75
N ILE A 16 11.78 4.36 -27.69
CA ILE A 16 11.64 5.15 -26.46
C ILE A 16 10.19 5.61 -26.62
N ILE A 17 9.19 4.99 -25.96
CA ILE A 17 8.72 5.34 -24.63
C ILE A 17 7.81 4.19 -24.16
N SER A 18 8.22 3.45 -23.13
CA SER A 18 7.39 3.26 -21.94
C SER A 18 8.33 2.72 -20.85
N LEU A 19 9.15 3.63 -20.34
CA LEU A 19 9.55 3.50 -18.94
C LEU A 19 8.26 3.72 -18.16
N ASP A 20 7.53 2.64 -17.90
CA ASP A 20 6.74 2.56 -16.69
C ASP A 20 7.71 2.12 -15.59
N PRO A 21 8.34 3.03 -14.82
CA PRO A 21 8.93 2.64 -13.55
C PRO A 21 7.80 2.49 -12.52
N VAL A 22 6.72 1.78 -12.84
CA VAL A 22 5.70 1.40 -11.86
C VAL A 22 6.02 0.01 -11.30
N ASN A 23 7.31 -0.25 -11.14
CA ASN A 23 7.79 -1.24 -10.22
C ASN A 23 9.11 -0.69 -9.66
N ALA A 24 9.03 0.19 -8.67
CA ALA A 24 10.12 0.36 -7.70
C ALA A 24 10.27 -0.92 -6.84
N GLY A 25 10.30 -2.07 -7.51
CA GLY A 25 10.80 -3.33 -6.99
C GLY A 25 12.28 -3.11 -6.75
N CYS A 26 12.67 -3.11 -5.49
CA CYS A 26 14.08 -3.08 -5.14
C CYS A 26 14.82 -4.20 -5.81
N TRP A 27 15.90 -3.78 -6.45
CA TRP A 27 16.96 -4.66 -6.87
C TRP A 27 17.76 -5.17 -5.66
N PRO A 28 18.03 -6.49 -5.56
CA PRO A 28 18.81 -7.07 -4.47
C PRO A 28 20.29 -6.61 -4.52
N PRO A 29 21.01 -6.63 -3.38
CA PRO A 29 20.97 -7.72 -2.40
C PRO A 29 20.50 -7.34 -0.97
N GLY A 30 19.68 -6.29 -0.82
CA GLY A 30 19.27 -5.76 0.51
C GLY A 30 17.80 -5.90 0.92
N CYS A 31 16.93 -6.53 0.10
CA CYS A 31 15.47 -6.47 0.28
C CYS A 31 14.86 -7.79 0.74
N ASN A 32 15.24 -8.25 1.95
CA ASN A 32 14.78 -9.53 2.49
C ASN A 32 13.63 -9.44 3.51
N ASN A 33 12.82 -8.37 3.47
CA ASN A 33 11.71 -8.15 4.43
C ASN A 33 10.61 -7.18 3.93
N ARG A 34 10.36 -7.15 2.62
CA ARG A 34 9.30 -6.30 2.02
C ARG A 34 7.92 -6.87 2.28
N CYS A 35 6.94 -6.02 2.60
CA CYS A 35 5.55 -6.47 2.60
C CYS A 35 5.20 -7.00 1.21
N LYS A 36 4.60 -8.18 1.19
CA LYS A 36 4.32 -8.93 -0.04
C LYS A 36 3.02 -8.40 -0.64
N VAL A 37 2.86 -8.50 -1.97
CA VAL A 37 1.61 -8.13 -2.67
C VAL A 37 0.39 -8.82 -2.05
N ALA A 38 0.54 -10.10 -1.68
CA ALA A 38 -0.52 -10.84 -0.97
C ALA A 38 -0.91 -10.20 0.37
N ARG A 39 0.07 -9.70 1.15
CA ARG A 39 -0.20 -9.01 2.41
C ARG A 39 -0.86 -7.64 2.18
N LYS A 40 -0.42 -6.90 1.15
CA LYS A 40 -1.08 -5.66 0.73
C LYS A 40 -2.56 -5.93 0.44
N ASN A 41 -2.84 -6.86 -0.47
CA ASN A 41 -4.21 -7.14 -0.92
C ASN A 41 -5.11 -7.60 0.23
N TYR A 42 -4.58 -8.43 1.14
CA TYR A 42 -5.33 -8.86 2.32
C TYR A 42 -5.65 -7.71 3.27
N ILE A 43 -4.73 -6.76 3.49
CA ILE A 43 -5.01 -5.56 4.30
C ILE A 43 -6.07 -4.69 3.62
N LEU A 44 -5.97 -4.50 2.30
CA LEU A 44 -6.96 -3.72 1.55
C LEU A 44 -8.37 -4.32 1.64
N ASP A 45 -8.48 -5.66 1.63
CA ASP A 45 -9.74 -6.37 1.75
C ASP A 45 -10.34 -6.26 3.16
N VAL A 46 -9.61 -6.68 4.18
CA VAL A 46 -10.09 -6.72 5.57
C VAL A 46 -10.38 -5.33 6.13
N CYS A 47 -9.59 -4.33 5.73
CA CYS A 47 -9.75 -2.95 6.17
C CYS A 47 -10.56 -2.08 5.21
N HIS A 48 -11.09 -2.65 4.11
CA HIS A 48 -11.76 -1.94 3.02
C HIS A 48 -12.70 -0.81 3.52
N PRO A 49 -13.64 -1.04 4.46
CA PRO A 49 -14.60 -0.01 4.86
C PRO A 49 -13.98 1.22 5.52
N TYR A 50 -12.76 1.10 6.05
CA TYR A 50 -12.10 2.11 6.87
C TYR A 50 -11.06 2.95 6.12
N ILE A 51 -10.68 2.50 4.93
CA ILE A 51 -9.58 3.08 4.15
C ILE A 51 -10.04 3.67 2.81
N LEU A 52 -11.33 3.59 2.49
CA LEU A 52 -11.88 4.23 1.28
C LEU A 52 -11.79 5.75 1.35
N ILE A 53 -11.63 6.35 0.17
CA ILE A 53 -11.88 7.78 -0.02
C ILE A 53 -13.37 8.04 0.25
N SER A 54 -13.65 8.97 1.15
CA SER A 54 -15.02 9.33 1.53
C SER A 54 -15.06 10.77 2.02
N ASN A 55 -16.17 11.45 1.74
CA ASN A 55 -16.48 12.77 2.28
C ASN A 55 -17.23 12.69 3.62
N LEU A 56 -17.57 11.49 4.09
CA LEU A 56 -18.23 11.28 5.37
C LEU A 56 -17.22 11.23 6.51
N PRO A 57 -17.63 11.54 7.75
CA PRO A 57 -16.80 11.34 8.93
C PRO A 57 -16.27 9.90 8.99
N ARG A 58 -14.96 9.78 9.15
CA ARG A 58 -14.30 8.47 9.20
C ARG A 58 -14.59 7.78 10.52
N VAL A 59 -15.12 6.57 10.43
CA VAL A 59 -15.27 5.66 11.56
C VAL A 59 -14.08 4.71 11.55
N PHE A 60 -13.40 4.55 12.69
CA PHE A 60 -12.36 3.53 12.84
C PHE A 60 -12.97 2.22 13.36
N PRO A 61 -12.38 1.06 13.03
CA PRO A 61 -12.78 -0.20 13.63
C PRO A 61 -12.53 -0.20 15.14
N THR A 62 -13.18 -1.10 15.87
CA THR A 62 -12.80 -1.37 17.26
C THR A 62 -11.38 -1.98 17.32
N LYS A 63 -10.69 -1.84 18.45
CA LYS A 63 -9.27 -2.28 18.58
C LYS A 63 -9.08 -3.80 18.44
N ASP A 64 -10.13 -4.56 18.67
CA ASP A 64 -10.24 -6.02 18.57
C ASP A 64 -10.79 -6.49 17.23
N HIS A 65 -11.31 -5.59 16.39
CA HIS A 65 -11.76 -5.94 15.04
C HIS A 65 -10.62 -6.54 14.21
N LEU A 66 -10.95 -7.49 13.33
CA LEU A 66 -9.99 -8.21 12.50
C LEU A 66 -9.02 -7.28 11.76
N CYS A 67 -9.52 -6.20 11.18
CA CYS A 67 -8.67 -5.16 10.56
C CYS A 67 -7.60 -4.62 11.51
N CYS A 68 -7.94 -4.27 12.76
CA CYS A 68 -6.94 -3.78 13.71
C CYS A 68 -5.98 -4.86 14.20
N VAL A 69 -6.44 -6.11 14.33
CA VAL A 69 -5.57 -7.24 14.63
C VAL A 69 -4.51 -7.40 13.53
N GLU A 70 -4.92 -7.34 12.27
CA GLU A 70 -4.02 -7.52 11.14
C GLU A 70 -3.08 -6.34 10.91
N VAL A 71 -3.57 -5.12 11.11
CA VAL A 71 -2.75 -3.91 11.10
C VAL A 71 -1.70 -3.97 12.21
N ARG A 72 -2.05 -4.43 13.42
CA ARG A 72 -1.08 -4.60 14.51
C ARG A 72 -0.02 -5.63 14.18
N THR A 73 -0.43 -6.81 13.68
CA THR A 73 0.50 -7.84 13.18
C THR A 73 1.41 -7.30 12.08
N LEU A 74 0.87 -6.48 11.18
CA LEU A 74 1.66 -5.83 10.13
C LEU A 74 2.68 -4.85 10.71
N GLN A 75 2.28 -4.01 11.66
CA GLN A 75 3.17 -3.03 12.30
C GLN A 75 4.31 -3.68 13.10
N THR A 76 4.08 -4.84 13.70
CA THR A 76 5.12 -5.58 14.44
C THR A 76 6.08 -6.34 13.52
N ASN A 77 5.57 -6.93 12.43
CA ASN A 77 6.33 -7.91 11.66
C ASN A 77 6.87 -7.39 10.32
N ALA A 78 6.28 -6.35 9.74
CA ALA A 78 6.72 -5.81 8.46
C ALA A 78 7.55 -4.54 8.65
N LYS A 79 8.72 -4.49 8.01
CA LYS A 79 9.51 -3.25 7.96
C LYS A 79 8.68 -2.18 7.25
N GLY A 80 8.35 -1.12 7.99
CA GLY A 80 7.51 -0.01 7.49
C GLY A 80 6.00 -0.18 7.72
N GLY A 81 5.52 -1.32 8.25
CA GLY A 81 4.12 -1.47 8.65
C GLY A 81 3.10 -1.07 7.57
N MET A 82 2.15 -0.20 7.92
CA MET A 82 1.18 0.34 6.96
C MET A 82 1.80 1.21 5.87
N GLN A 83 2.94 1.87 6.10
CA GLN A 83 3.63 2.63 5.06
C GLN A 83 4.01 1.74 3.89
N CYS A 84 4.44 0.50 4.16
CA CYS A 84 4.75 -0.44 3.09
C CYS A 84 3.52 -0.77 2.22
N VAL A 85 2.32 -0.83 2.81
CA VAL A 85 1.10 -1.08 2.05
C VAL A 85 0.77 0.11 1.16
N VAL A 86 0.92 1.33 1.68
CA VAL A 86 0.74 2.59 0.93
C VAL A 86 1.73 2.70 -0.21
N ASP A 87 3.00 2.37 0.01
CA ASP A 87 4.05 2.43 -1.02
C ASP A 87 3.84 1.41 -2.16
N MET A 88 2.97 0.41 -1.96
CA MET A 88 2.63 -0.62 -2.93
C MET A 88 1.26 -0.41 -3.61
N LEU A 89 0.60 0.72 -3.35
CA LEU A 89 -0.63 1.07 -4.05
C LEU A 89 -0.33 1.32 -5.53
N THR A 90 -1.17 0.75 -6.38
CA THR A 90 -1.17 1.06 -7.80
C THR A 90 -1.88 2.38 -8.06
N GLU A 91 -1.76 2.93 -9.27
CA GLU A 91 -2.52 4.10 -9.68
C GLU A 91 -4.03 3.91 -9.49
N ILE A 92 -4.54 2.71 -9.81
CA ILE A 92 -5.96 2.35 -9.62
C ILE A 92 -6.33 2.34 -8.13
N ASP A 93 -5.45 1.84 -7.27
CA ASP A 93 -5.66 1.81 -5.83
C ASP A 93 -5.76 3.24 -5.26
N HIS A 94 -4.96 4.19 -5.77
CA HIS A 94 -5.00 5.59 -5.35
C HIS A 94 -6.31 6.32 -5.66
N TYR A 95 -7.09 5.85 -6.65
CA TYR A 95 -8.43 6.37 -6.90
C TYR A 95 -9.50 5.82 -5.94
N ARG A 96 -9.18 4.76 -5.19
CA ARG A 96 -10.13 4.06 -4.31
C ARG A 96 -9.84 4.29 -2.84
N TYR A 97 -8.57 4.29 -2.47
CA TYR A 97 -8.12 4.28 -1.09
C TYR A 97 -7.44 5.58 -0.69
N ASP A 98 -7.74 6.02 0.53
CA ASP A 98 -7.12 7.18 1.15
C ASP A 98 -5.85 6.73 1.91
N ALA A 99 -4.69 7.06 1.34
CA ALA A 99 -3.40 6.74 1.94
C ALA A 99 -3.23 7.34 3.35
N THR A 100 -3.76 8.54 3.61
CA THR A 100 -3.73 9.14 4.94
C THR A 100 -4.58 8.36 5.93
N ALA A 101 -5.74 7.84 5.49
CA ALA A 101 -6.56 6.91 6.29
C ALA A 101 -5.77 5.69 6.73
N MET A 102 -5.07 5.08 5.77
CA MET A 102 -4.30 3.86 5.95
C MET A 102 -3.18 4.04 6.97
N LEU A 103 -2.46 5.16 6.90
CA LEU A 103 -1.41 5.49 7.89
C LEU A 103 -2.01 5.76 9.27
N ASN A 104 -3.10 6.53 9.34
CA ASN A 104 -3.78 6.83 10.59
C ASN A 104 -4.37 5.58 11.26
N LEU A 105 -4.91 4.65 10.48
CA LEU A 105 -5.36 3.35 10.94
C LEU A 105 -4.21 2.55 11.55
N GLY A 106 -3.03 2.62 10.93
CA GLY A 106 -1.78 2.09 11.46
C GLY A 106 -1.47 2.57 12.87
N THR A 107 -1.50 3.89 13.08
CA THR A 107 -1.28 4.51 14.39
C THR A 107 -2.40 4.18 15.38
N TYR A 108 -3.65 4.23 14.93
CA TYR A 108 -4.80 3.94 15.77
C TYR A 108 -4.73 2.50 16.32
N CYS A 109 -4.54 1.48 15.49
CA CYS A 109 -4.63 0.08 15.95
C CYS A 109 -3.50 -0.36 16.90
N THR A 110 -2.40 0.41 16.98
CA THR A 110 -1.26 0.16 17.87
C THR A 110 -1.29 0.99 19.15
N GLN A 111 -2.07 2.06 19.22
CA GLN A 111 -2.30 2.80 20.46
C GLN A 111 -2.95 1.87 21.51
N LEU A 112 -2.28 1.74 22.65
CA LEU A 112 -2.87 1.14 23.84
C LEU A 112 -4.16 1.91 24.20
N PRO A 113 -5.20 1.23 24.72
CA PRO A 113 -6.33 1.94 25.30
C PRO A 113 -5.80 2.92 26.34
N SER A 114 -6.21 4.18 26.27
CA SER A 114 -5.86 5.17 27.30
C SER A 114 -6.30 4.63 28.66
N ALA A 115 -5.38 4.62 29.64
CA ALA A 115 -5.66 4.18 31.00
C ALA A 115 -6.62 5.11 31.78
N ALA A 116 -7.31 6.03 31.10
CA ALA A 116 -8.09 7.11 31.72
C ALA A 116 -9.53 6.75 32.16
N HIS A 117 -9.92 5.46 32.18
CA HIS A 117 -11.26 5.06 32.64
C HIS A 117 -11.30 3.81 33.54
N HIS A 118 -10.18 3.39 34.14
CA HIS A 118 -10.20 2.31 35.16
C HIS A 118 -10.18 2.83 36.60
N GLU A 119 -10.36 4.13 36.83
CA GLU A 119 -10.68 4.66 38.16
C GLU A 119 -12.17 4.95 38.25
N VAL A 120 -12.88 4.02 38.89
CA VAL A 120 -14.00 4.18 39.84
C VAL A 120 -14.91 2.95 39.70
N LEU A 121 -14.61 1.93 40.49
CA LEU A 121 -15.67 1.19 41.17
C LEU A 121 -15.20 0.94 42.60
N VAL A 122 -15.79 1.74 43.50
CA VAL A 122 -15.77 1.58 44.95
C VAL A 122 -16.56 0.32 45.32
#